data_AF-G2E1X6-F1
#
_entry.id   AF-G2E1X6-F1
#
_cell.length_a   1.000
_cell.length_b   1.000
_cell.length_c   1.000
_cell.angle_alpha   90.00
_cell.angle_beta   90.00
_cell.angle_gamma   90.00
#
_symmetry.space_group_name_H-M   'P 1'
#
loop_
_entity.id
_entity.type
_entity.pdbx_description
1 polymer ?
#
loop_
_entity_poly.entity_id
_entity_poly.type
_entity_poly.pdbx_seq_one_letter_code
_entity_poly.pdbx_strand_id
1 'polypeptide(L)'
;MACLNPNLTALDFYKTDIVRTDDQKGFKAAPRVVTIRGPFKLFKLTFNDAPEHPTFGTVSPWWSAAEPFQEDYEGALGRFKQAYMNGIDMSSMVRYMSAVKAEWNSLNYYVEISIKRGDEVKCFWGEFAPMPLSSNIPQNASNIAEFSSTSSASSQLGYLNAFLPDSAFHETHIGVLSAWQFFIPNLSNAFIEGGIARTQVDAHDMVALGRHFGLDLGKTSHLGKVSNRLRFFYRDTRKMAPFTPRHPILKKMDACFNQLWNLDISPQKSLEQFINYGESYIANHLNDPVSIKNMVQHYLDEAKKPI
;
A
#
# COMPACT_ATOMS: atom_id res chain seq x y z
N MET A 1 0.63 29.14 17.08
CA MET A 1 1.55 28.02 17.31
C MET A 1 1.15 27.38 18.63
N ALA A 2 0.31 26.37 18.55
CA ALA A 2 -0.07 25.53 19.67
C ALA A 2 0.77 24.24 19.63
N CYS A 3 0.99 23.64 20.81
CA CYS A 3 1.60 22.32 20.92
C CYS A 3 0.59 21.40 21.61
N LEU A 4 0.18 20.33 20.92
CA LEU A 4 -0.64 19.27 21.50
C LEU A 4 0.26 18.36 22.36
N ASN A 5 -0.18 18.11 23.59
CA ASN A 5 0.52 17.29 24.59
C ASN A 5 1.96 17.78 24.89
N PRO A 6 2.20 19.07 25.21
CA PRO A 6 3.56 19.63 25.31
C PRO A 6 4.41 18.96 26.41
N ASN A 7 3.75 18.38 27.42
CA ASN A 7 4.39 17.72 28.55
C ASN A 7 4.44 16.18 28.42
N LEU A 8 4.10 15.61 27.25
CA LEU A 8 4.13 14.17 27.05
C LEU A 8 5.56 13.62 27.20
N THR A 9 5.69 12.58 28.02
CA THR A 9 6.93 11.86 28.31
C THR A 9 6.77 10.36 28.05
N ALA A 10 7.88 9.62 27.98
CA ALA A 10 7.82 8.17 27.80
C ALA A 10 7.10 7.45 28.96
N LEU A 11 7.17 8.00 30.18
CA LEU A 11 6.48 7.43 31.34
C LEU A 11 4.94 7.54 31.24
N ASP A 12 4.45 8.52 30.49
CA ASP A 12 3.00 8.71 30.28
C ASP A 12 2.37 7.57 29.48
N PHE A 13 3.17 6.79 28.74
CA PHE A 13 2.68 5.62 28.02
C PHE A 13 2.03 4.59 28.95
N TYR A 14 2.52 4.47 30.19
CA TYR A 14 2.03 3.50 31.17
C TYR A 14 0.85 4.02 32.01
N LYS A 15 0.44 5.28 31.81
CA LYS A 15 -0.66 5.91 32.54
C LYS A 15 -1.98 5.63 31.83
N THR A 16 -2.90 4.94 32.50
CA THR A 16 -4.16 4.45 31.89
C THR A 16 -5.18 5.56 31.59
N ASP A 17 -5.02 6.72 32.21
CA ASP A 17 -5.76 7.96 31.90
C ASP A 17 -5.27 8.65 30.62
N ILE A 18 -4.10 8.26 30.09
CA ILE A 18 -3.54 8.78 28.83
C ILE A 18 -3.59 7.73 27.73
N VAL A 19 -3.16 6.50 28.02
CA VAL A 19 -3.14 5.37 27.08
C VAL A 19 -3.83 4.18 27.73
N ARG A 20 -4.95 3.73 27.17
CA ARG A 20 -5.67 2.56 27.70
C ARG A 20 -4.79 1.32 27.64
N THR A 21 -4.96 0.39 28.57
CA THR A 21 -4.16 -0.84 28.65
C THR A 21 -4.12 -1.63 27.34
N ASP A 22 -5.23 -1.68 26.60
CA ASP A 22 -5.27 -2.39 25.32
C ASP A 22 -4.54 -1.62 24.20
N ASP A 23 -4.54 -0.28 24.25
CA ASP A 23 -3.74 0.53 23.34
C ASP A 23 -2.23 0.39 23.66
N GLN A 24 -1.86 0.23 24.94
CA GLN A 24 -0.47 -0.04 25.32
C GLN A 24 0.05 -1.36 24.73
N LYS A 25 -0.80 -2.40 24.67
CA LYS A 25 -0.48 -3.69 24.05
C LYS A 25 -0.41 -3.62 22.52
N GLY A 26 -0.86 -2.52 21.91
CA GLY A 26 -0.76 -2.30 20.47
C GLY A 26 0.68 -2.13 19.98
N PHE A 27 1.61 -1.78 20.86
CA PHE A 27 3.03 -1.67 20.53
C PHE A 27 3.80 -2.93 20.92
N LYS A 28 4.74 -3.34 20.05
CA LYS A 28 5.62 -4.50 20.27
C LYS A 28 6.63 -4.29 21.39
N ALA A 29 7.03 -3.04 21.58
CA ALA A 29 7.93 -2.59 22.64
C ALA A 29 7.50 -1.19 23.11
N ALA A 30 8.10 -0.69 24.19
CA ALA A 30 7.82 0.67 24.67
C ALA A 30 8.07 1.69 23.54
N PRO A 31 7.06 2.48 23.12
CA PRO A 31 7.24 3.45 22.07
C PRO A 31 8.04 4.65 22.59
N ARG A 32 8.65 5.40 21.66
CA ARG A 32 9.35 6.65 21.99
C ARG A 32 8.44 7.85 21.82
N VAL A 33 8.68 8.90 22.59
CA VAL A 33 8.01 10.19 22.35
C VAL A 33 8.74 10.91 21.22
N VAL A 34 7.98 11.36 20.23
CA VAL A 34 8.46 12.20 19.14
C VAL A 34 7.60 13.46 19.03
N THR A 35 8.14 14.49 18.41
CA THR A 35 7.39 15.71 18.06
C THR A 35 7.28 15.79 16.55
N ILE A 36 6.05 15.86 16.03
CA ILE A 36 5.78 16.17 14.64
C ILE A 36 5.33 17.63 14.53
N ARG A 37 5.76 18.32 13.47
CA ARG A 37 5.45 19.73 13.24
C ARG A 37 4.69 19.87 11.93
N GLY A 38 3.56 20.59 11.97
CA GLY A 38 2.73 20.81 10.80
C GLY A 38 3.38 21.75 9.76
N PRO A 39 3.13 21.55 8.45
CA PRO A 39 2.25 20.52 7.88
C PRO A 39 2.89 19.13 7.93
N PHE A 40 2.19 18.18 8.56
CA PHE A 40 2.60 16.78 8.64
C PHE A 40 1.40 15.91 8.33
N LYS A 41 1.54 15.04 7.34
CA LYS A 41 0.43 14.21 6.86
C LYS A 41 0.38 12.89 7.61
N LEU A 42 -0.81 12.56 8.09
CA LEU A 42 -1.11 11.30 8.75
C LEU A 42 -2.18 10.60 7.95
N PHE A 43 -2.08 9.28 7.84
CA PHE A 43 -3.11 8.47 7.21
C PHE A 43 -3.51 7.29 8.10
N LYS A 44 -4.71 6.78 7.83
CA LYS A 44 -5.16 5.48 8.31
C LYS A 44 -6.15 4.90 7.32
N LEU A 45 -6.33 3.59 7.36
CA LEU A 45 -7.48 2.96 6.75
C LEU A 45 -8.56 2.75 7.80
N THR A 46 -9.80 3.04 7.45
CA THR A 46 -10.92 2.90 8.37
C THR A 46 -12.26 2.66 7.67
N PHE A 47 -13.31 2.33 8.42
CA PHE A 47 -14.65 2.05 7.91
C PHE A 47 -15.37 3.31 7.38
N ASN A 48 -15.07 4.49 7.96
CA ASN A 48 -15.73 5.77 7.67
C ASN A 48 -14.69 6.90 7.51
N ASP A 49 -15.06 8.14 7.83
CA ASP A 49 -14.24 9.34 7.74
C ASP A 49 -13.40 9.61 9.01
N ALA A 50 -13.28 8.67 9.95
CA ALA A 50 -12.60 8.87 11.24
C ALA A 50 -13.09 10.13 12.01
N PRO A 51 -14.40 10.25 12.29
CA PRO A 51 -14.95 11.43 12.96
C PRO A 51 -14.43 11.57 14.38
N GLU A 52 -14.56 12.78 14.95
CA GLU A 52 -14.37 12.93 16.39
C GLU A 52 -15.43 12.15 17.15
N HIS A 53 -15.04 11.55 18.26
CA HIS A 53 -15.98 10.90 19.15
C HIS A 53 -16.88 11.97 19.79
N PRO A 54 -18.22 11.89 19.66
CA PRO A 54 -19.15 12.93 20.14
C PRO A 54 -18.97 13.29 21.62
N THR A 55 -18.63 12.29 22.45
CA THR A 55 -18.46 12.47 23.90
C THR A 55 -17.05 12.92 24.29
N PHE A 56 -16.01 12.54 23.55
CA PHE A 56 -14.62 12.79 23.97
C PHE A 56 -14.00 13.98 23.23
N GLY A 57 -14.58 14.42 22.11
CA GLY A 57 -14.06 15.51 21.30
C GLY A 57 -12.71 15.20 20.66
N THR A 58 -12.40 13.91 20.47
CA THR A 58 -11.13 13.43 19.93
C THR A 58 -11.36 12.51 18.74
N VAL A 59 -10.51 12.62 17.72
CA VAL A 59 -10.42 11.59 16.67
C VAL A 59 -9.67 10.37 17.20
N SER A 60 -9.67 9.28 16.44
CA SER A 60 -8.88 8.09 16.77
C SER A 60 -7.40 8.46 17.05
N PRO A 61 -6.74 7.88 18.06
CA PRO A 61 -5.34 8.21 18.37
C PRO A 61 -4.33 7.50 17.46
N TRP A 62 -4.75 6.43 16.77
CA TRP A 62 -3.88 5.59 15.95
C TRP A 62 -3.79 6.08 14.50
N TRP A 63 -2.57 6.46 14.08
CA TRP A 63 -2.26 6.95 12.74
C TRP A 63 -0.91 6.46 12.24
N SER A 64 -0.72 6.45 10.93
CA SER A 64 0.57 6.19 10.26
C SER A 64 1.05 7.46 9.54
N ALA A 65 2.35 7.56 9.28
CA ALA A 65 2.90 8.68 8.52
C ALA A 65 2.51 8.54 7.04
N ALA A 66 1.88 9.55 6.43
CA ALA A 66 1.54 9.46 5.00
C ALA A 66 2.79 9.51 4.12
N GLU A 67 3.78 10.27 4.55
CA GLU A 67 5.11 10.38 3.94
C GLU A 67 6.14 9.60 4.78
N PRO A 68 7.30 9.23 4.20
CA PRO A 68 8.36 8.58 4.95
C PRO A 68 8.75 9.34 6.23
N PHE A 69 8.80 8.64 7.36
CA PHE A 69 9.14 9.20 8.65
C PHE A 69 9.91 8.21 9.51
N GLN A 70 11.14 8.61 9.88
CA GLN A 70 12.02 7.82 10.74
C GLN A 70 12.21 6.40 10.17
N GLU A 71 11.78 5.34 10.88
CA GLU A 71 11.89 3.96 10.41
C GLU A 71 10.86 3.54 9.37
N ASP A 72 9.76 4.29 9.19
CA ASP A 72 8.83 4.07 8.08
C ASP A 72 9.33 4.80 6.84
N TYR A 73 10.15 4.13 6.03
CA TYR A 73 10.74 4.71 4.81
C TYR A 73 9.77 4.78 3.63
N GLU A 74 8.57 4.21 3.78
CA GLU A 74 7.65 3.94 2.67
C GLU A 74 6.39 4.80 2.72
N GLY A 75 5.84 5.04 3.92
CA GLY A 75 4.61 5.79 4.10
C GLY A 75 3.43 5.19 3.32
N ALA A 76 2.38 5.99 3.09
CA ALA A 76 1.18 5.56 2.39
C ALA A 76 1.45 5.07 0.95
N LEU A 77 2.28 5.81 0.21
CA LEU A 77 2.64 5.47 -1.17
C LEU A 77 3.37 4.12 -1.26
N GLY A 78 4.28 3.82 -0.34
CA GLY A 78 4.96 2.54 -0.34
C GLY A 78 4.01 1.38 -0.03
N ARG A 79 3.06 1.55 0.90
CA ARG A 79 1.98 0.55 1.15
C ARG A 79 1.13 0.30 -0.10
N PHE A 80 0.77 1.37 -0.79
CA PHE A 80 0.06 1.28 -2.07
C PHE A 80 0.88 0.52 -3.13
N LYS A 81 2.17 0.84 -3.29
CA LYS A 81 3.06 0.15 -4.24
C LYS A 81 3.22 -1.33 -3.91
N GLN A 82 3.35 -1.68 -2.63
CA GLN A 82 3.39 -3.06 -2.17
C GLN A 82 2.09 -3.81 -2.51
N ALA A 83 0.93 -3.19 -2.26
CA ALA A 83 -0.36 -3.76 -2.64
C ALA A 83 -0.44 -4.02 -4.14
N TYR A 84 -0.10 -3.01 -4.95
CA TYR A 84 -0.03 -3.09 -6.40
C TYR A 84 0.90 -4.20 -6.90
N MET A 85 2.10 -4.32 -6.33
CA MET A 85 3.09 -5.35 -6.68
C MET A 85 2.62 -6.77 -6.34
N ASN A 86 1.91 -6.92 -5.23
CA ASN A 86 1.34 -8.20 -4.81
C ASN A 86 0.02 -8.53 -5.51
N GLY A 87 -0.52 -7.59 -6.30
CA GLY A 87 -1.81 -7.76 -6.96
C GLY A 87 -2.93 -7.96 -5.94
N ILE A 88 -2.96 -7.09 -4.92
CA ILE A 88 -4.01 -6.98 -3.91
C ILE A 88 -4.36 -5.49 -3.74
N ASP A 89 -5.50 -5.17 -3.11
CA ASP A 89 -5.81 -3.80 -2.72
C ASP A 89 -5.02 -3.33 -1.48
N MET A 90 -5.00 -2.01 -1.28
CA MET A 90 -4.28 -1.38 -0.18
C MET A 90 -4.85 -1.79 1.18
N SER A 91 -6.17 -2.02 1.28
CA SER A 91 -6.82 -2.51 2.50
C SER A 91 -6.22 -3.84 2.96
N SER A 92 -6.12 -4.78 2.03
CA SER A 92 -5.52 -6.09 2.24
C SER A 92 -4.07 -5.98 2.66
N MET A 93 -3.27 -5.18 1.95
CA MET A 93 -1.86 -4.96 2.30
C MET A 93 -1.71 -4.38 3.70
N VAL A 94 -2.51 -3.37 4.05
CA VAL A 94 -2.49 -2.75 5.39
C VAL A 94 -2.93 -3.72 6.47
N ARG A 95 -3.81 -4.70 6.21
CA ARG A 95 -4.14 -5.75 7.20
C ARG A 95 -2.96 -6.68 7.49
N TYR A 96 -2.13 -7.00 6.49
CA TYR A 96 -0.91 -7.77 6.76
C TYR A 96 0.08 -7.02 7.65
N MET A 97 0.14 -5.70 7.49
CA MET A 97 1.13 -4.85 8.15
C MET A 97 0.65 -4.25 9.47
N SER A 98 -0.63 -3.96 9.60
CA SER A 98 -1.24 -3.40 10.81
C SER A 98 -2.07 -4.46 11.51
N ALA A 99 -1.85 -4.64 12.81
CA ALA A 99 -2.66 -5.57 13.59
C ALA A 99 -3.98 -4.90 14.02
N VAL A 100 -4.91 -4.87 13.09
CA VAL A 100 -6.29 -4.45 13.30
C VAL A 100 -7.17 -5.64 12.94
N LYS A 101 -7.88 -6.16 13.93
CA LYS A 101 -8.68 -7.37 13.78
C LYS A 101 -9.81 -7.18 12.77
N ALA A 102 -10.21 -8.29 12.17
CA ALA A 102 -11.31 -8.38 11.21
C ALA A 102 -12.60 -7.72 11.74
N GLU A 103 -12.92 -7.95 13.01
CA GLU A 103 -14.10 -7.40 13.67
C GLU A 103 -13.97 -5.95 14.15
N TRP A 104 -12.78 -5.36 14.10
CA TRP A 104 -12.57 -3.98 14.59
C TRP A 104 -12.78 -2.94 13.50
N ASN A 105 -12.42 -3.27 12.26
CA ASN A 105 -12.46 -2.30 11.17
C ASN A 105 -12.43 -2.97 9.79
N SER A 106 -13.36 -2.60 8.91
CA SER A 106 -13.44 -3.09 7.53
C SER A 106 -12.41 -2.48 6.57
N LEU A 107 -11.77 -1.36 6.95
CA LEU A 107 -10.82 -0.60 6.13
C LEU A 107 -11.33 -0.19 4.75
N ASN A 108 -12.57 0.26 4.67
CA ASN A 108 -13.17 0.64 3.40
C ASN A 108 -12.54 1.90 2.80
N TYR A 109 -11.98 2.79 3.63
CA TYR A 109 -11.47 4.08 3.18
C TYR A 109 -10.08 4.36 3.66
N TYR A 110 -9.24 4.84 2.76
CA TYR A 110 -8.05 5.62 3.07
C TYR A 110 -8.49 7.02 3.52
N VAL A 111 -8.09 7.39 4.73
CA VAL A 111 -8.33 8.71 5.31
C VAL A 111 -7.00 9.38 5.58
N GLU A 112 -6.80 10.56 5.00
CA GLU A 112 -5.62 11.41 5.23
C GLU A 112 -6.01 12.73 5.88
N ILE A 113 -5.21 13.13 6.86
CA ILE A 113 -5.29 14.40 7.57
C ILE A 113 -3.93 15.09 7.55
N SER A 114 -3.92 16.40 7.78
CA SER A 114 -2.67 17.17 7.96
C SER A 114 -2.72 17.90 9.29
N ILE A 115 -1.63 17.84 10.06
CA ILE A 115 -1.45 18.72 11.22
C ILE A 115 -1.31 20.16 10.74
N LYS A 116 -2.00 21.11 11.38
CA LYS A 116 -2.00 22.54 11.01
C LYS A 116 -0.60 23.12 10.93
N ARG A 117 -0.36 23.96 9.93
CA ARG A 117 0.94 24.62 9.74
C ARG A 117 1.35 25.42 10.98
N GLY A 118 2.53 25.15 11.49
CA GLY A 118 3.10 25.86 12.65
C GLY A 118 2.64 25.35 14.01
N ASP A 119 1.72 24.38 14.06
CA ASP A 119 1.41 23.65 15.28
C ASP A 119 2.32 22.43 15.41
N GLU A 120 2.52 21.99 16.65
CA GLU A 120 3.31 20.83 17.02
C GLU A 120 2.45 19.81 17.74
N VAL A 121 2.78 18.54 17.59
CA VAL A 121 2.12 17.44 18.28
C VAL A 121 3.18 16.52 18.86
N LYS A 122 3.16 16.32 20.18
CA LYS A 122 3.89 15.23 20.82
C LYS A 122 3.04 13.97 20.85
N CYS A 123 3.65 12.86 20.44
CA CYS A 123 2.99 11.57 20.31
C CYS A 123 3.97 10.44 20.59
N PHE A 124 3.42 9.24 20.79
CA PHE A 124 4.21 8.01 20.87
C PHE A 124 4.42 7.46 19.46
N TRP A 125 5.63 6.98 19.17
CA TRP A 125 6.03 6.36 17.92
C TRP A 125 6.68 5.01 18.20
N GLY A 126 6.20 3.95 17.56
CA GLY A 126 6.69 2.61 17.78
C GLY A 126 6.19 1.60 16.76
N GLU A 127 6.81 0.42 16.79
CA GLU A 127 6.41 -0.72 15.97
C GLU A 127 5.18 -1.41 16.55
N PHE A 128 4.23 -1.76 15.70
CA PHE A 128 3.00 -2.42 16.09
C PHE A 128 3.24 -3.87 16.52
N ALA A 129 2.51 -4.35 17.53
CA ALA A 129 2.58 -5.75 17.98
C ALA A 129 1.75 -6.67 17.08
N PRO A 130 2.29 -7.80 16.60
CA PRO A 130 1.48 -8.81 15.92
C PRO A 130 0.33 -9.29 16.80
N MET A 131 -0.81 -9.60 16.18
CA MET A 131 -2.00 -10.05 16.92
C MET A 131 -2.82 -11.05 16.10
N PRO A 132 -3.73 -11.83 16.72
CA PRO A 132 -4.58 -12.73 15.97
C PRO A 132 -5.55 -11.94 15.07
N LEU A 133 -5.78 -12.43 13.86
CA LEU A 133 -6.69 -11.85 12.86
C LEU A 133 -8.08 -11.56 13.43
N SER A 134 -8.57 -12.44 14.30
CA SER A 134 -9.85 -12.33 14.96
C SER A 134 -9.73 -12.87 16.38
N SER A 135 -10.45 -12.25 17.31
CA SER A 135 -10.61 -12.79 18.67
C SER A 135 -11.49 -14.04 18.68
N ASN A 136 -12.31 -14.24 17.64
CA ASN A 136 -13.21 -15.38 17.53
C ASN A 136 -13.54 -15.70 16.06
N ILE A 137 -12.88 -16.70 15.49
CA ILE A 137 -12.97 -17.02 14.05
C ILE A 137 -14.39 -17.43 13.63
N PRO A 138 -15.08 -18.38 14.30
CA PRO A 138 -16.41 -18.82 13.86
C PRO A 138 -17.45 -17.70 13.84
N GLN A 139 -17.47 -16.84 14.86
CA GLN A 139 -18.43 -15.73 14.97
C GLN A 139 -18.15 -14.63 13.92
N ASN A 140 -16.88 -14.42 13.56
CA ASN A 140 -16.46 -13.37 12.64
C ASN A 140 -16.19 -13.89 11.22
N ALA A 141 -16.64 -15.11 10.91
CA ALA A 141 -16.38 -15.76 9.62
C ALA A 141 -16.87 -14.93 8.42
N SER A 142 -17.98 -14.20 8.55
CA SER A 142 -18.48 -13.30 7.51
C SER A 142 -17.53 -12.14 7.23
N ASN A 143 -16.99 -11.52 8.30
CA ASN A 143 -16.04 -10.42 8.15
C ASN A 143 -14.74 -10.94 7.54
N ILE A 144 -14.25 -12.09 8.02
CA ILE A 144 -13.07 -12.78 7.45
C ILE A 144 -13.27 -13.11 5.97
N ALA A 145 -14.47 -13.57 5.60
CA ALA A 145 -14.83 -13.87 4.22
C ALA A 145 -14.92 -12.60 3.35
N GLU A 146 -15.49 -11.51 3.88
CA GLU A 146 -15.55 -10.20 3.22
C GLU A 146 -14.15 -9.68 2.88
N PHE A 147 -13.17 -9.87 3.75
CA PHE A 147 -11.76 -9.56 3.45
C PHE A 147 -11.16 -10.44 2.36
N SER A 148 -11.53 -11.72 2.34
CA SER A 148 -11.01 -12.69 1.37
C SER A 148 -11.69 -12.56 0.00
N SER A 149 -12.87 -11.94 -0.06
CA SER A 149 -13.58 -11.62 -1.28
C SER A 149 -13.18 -10.22 -1.75
N THR A 150 -12.48 -10.12 -2.87
CA THR A 150 -12.21 -8.81 -3.49
C THR A 150 -13.50 -8.02 -3.66
N SER A 151 -13.48 -6.79 -3.18
CA SER A 151 -14.29 -5.72 -3.72
C SER A 151 -14.14 -5.69 -5.25
N SER A 152 -15.22 -5.35 -5.95
CA SER A 152 -15.31 -5.35 -7.42
C SER A 152 -14.30 -4.41 -8.12
N ALA A 153 -13.54 -3.60 -7.38
CA ALA A 153 -12.48 -2.74 -7.89
C ALA A 153 -11.13 -3.47 -8.06
N SER A 154 -10.77 -4.39 -7.16
CA SER A 154 -9.57 -5.23 -7.30
C SER A 154 -9.69 -6.19 -8.48
N SER A 155 -10.89 -6.70 -8.76
CA SER A 155 -11.16 -7.53 -9.94
C SER A 155 -11.01 -6.74 -11.25
N GLN A 156 -11.25 -5.42 -11.25
CA GLN A 156 -10.98 -4.56 -12.41
C GLN A 156 -9.50 -4.45 -12.74
N LEU A 157 -8.59 -4.74 -11.83
CA LEU A 157 -7.13 -4.79 -12.09
C LEU A 157 -6.64 -6.16 -12.58
N GLY A 158 -7.53 -7.16 -12.60
CA GLY A 158 -7.16 -8.56 -12.80
C GLY A 158 -6.35 -9.12 -11.64
N TYR A 159 -6.49 -8.54 -10.44
CA TYR A 159 -5.84 -8.99 -9.23
C TYR A 159 -6.50 -10.23 -8.65
N LEU A 160 -5.68 -11.07 -8.01
CA LEU A 160 -6.17 -12.24 -7.30
C LEU A 160 -6.84 -11.78 -6.01
N ASN A 161 -7.68 -12.64 -5.43
CA ASN A 161 -8.17 -12.41 -4.09
C ASN A 161 -7.00 -12.23 -3.13
N ALA A 162 -7.11 -11.26 -2.21
CA ALA A 162 -6.18 -11.18 -1.12
C ALA A 162 -6.35 -12.42 -0.24
N PHE A 163 -5.43 -13.38 -0.39
CA PHE A 163 -5.42 -14.59 0.42
C PHE A 163 -4.57 -14.34 1.65
N LEU A 164 -5.22 -14.14 2.81
CA LEU A 164 -4.53 -14.23 4.10
C LEU A 164 -3.83 -15.59 4.19
N PRO A 165 -2.62 -15.70 4.79
CA PRO A 165 -1.96 -16.99 4.95
C PRO A 165 -2.92 -17.94 5.64
N ASP A 166 -3.11 -19.06 4.96
CA ASP A 166 -4.17 -20.05 5.10
C ASP A 166 -4.73 -20.19 6.53
N SER A 167 -6.00 -19.82 6.70
CA SER A 167 -6.77 -20.01 7.94
C SER A 167 -7.02 -21.49 8.28
N ALA A 168 -6.62 -22.44 7.42
CA ALA A 168 -6.79 -23.87 7.65
C ALA A 168 -5.83 -24.44 8.70
N PHE A 169 -4.75 -23.74 9.06
CA PHE A 169 -3.77 -24.22 10.04
C PHE A 169 -3.30 -23.12 10.99
N HIS A 170 -3.90 -23.07 12.18
CA HIS A 170 -3.49 -22.27 13.35
C HIS A 170 -3.64 -20.73 13.21
N GLU A 171 -3.71 -20.06 14.37
CA GLU A 171 -4.01 -18.63 14.55
C GLU A 171 -3.30 -17.74 13.51
N THR A 172 -4.03 -17.30 12.49
CA THR A 172 -3.52 -16.34 11.51
C THR A 172 -3.18 -15.05 12.25
N HIS A 173 -1.89 -14.71 12.34
CA HIS A 173 -1.45 -13.46 12.92
C HIS A 173 -1.40 -12.38 11.83
N ILE A 174 -1.84 -11.18 12.18
CA ILE A 174 -1.73 -9.95 11.40
C ILE A 174 -0.70 -9.02 12.07
N GLY A 175 -0.20 -8.03 11.34
CA GLY A 175 0.89 -7.18 11.82
C GLY A 175 2.24 -7.91 11.90
N VAL A 176 2.43 -8.94 11.06
CA VAL A 176 3.66 -9.76 11.01
C VAL A 176 4.79 -9.09 10.23
N LEU A 177 4.45 -8.11 9.39
CA LEU A 177 5.41 -7.24 8.73
C LEU A 177 5.62 -5.99 9.59
N SER A 178 6.87 -5.54 9.68
CA SER A 178 7.22 -4.35 10.45
C SER A 178 6.41 -3.14 9.99
N ALA A 179 5.63 -2.55 10.89
CA ALA A 179 4.84 -1.36 10.65
C ALA A 179 4.92 -0.44 11.85
N TRP A 180 5.28 0.81 11.58
CA TRP A 180 5.42 1.83 12.60
C TRP A 180 4.20 2.74 12.60
N GLN A 181 3.75 3.11 13.80
CA GLN A 181 2.56 3.93 13.97
C GLN A 181 2.74 4.96 15.07
N PHE A 182 1.96 6.04 14.93
CA PHE A 182 1.75 7.02 15.97
C PHE A 182 0.56 6.61 16.85
N PHE A 183 0.74 6.82 18.15
CA PHE A 183 -0.37 7.02 19.08
C PHE A 183 -0.37 8.47 19.55
N ILE A 184 -1.41 9.21 19.18
CA ILE A 184 -1.56 10.64 19.45
C ILE A 184 -2.71 10.84 20.45
N PRO A 185 -2.43 10.94 21.77
CA PRO A 185 -3.48 11.13 22.75
C PRO A 185 -4.15 12.49 22.52
N ASN A 186 -5.46 12.55 22.75
CA ASN A 186 -6.25 13.77 22.66
C ASN A 186 -6.21 14.51 21.30
N LEU A 187 -5.88 13.82 20.20
CA LEU A 187 -5.94 14.44 18.88
C LEU A 187 -7.38 14.88 18.57
N SER A 188 -7.55 16.12 18.14
CA SER A 188 -8.84 16.71 17.79
C SER A 188 -8.73 17.51 16.48
N ASN A 189 -9.87 17.80 15.89
CA ASN A 189 -10.06 18.64 14.72
C ASN A 189 -9.47 20.05 14.92
N ALA A 190 -9.28 20.49 16.17
CA ALA A 190 -8.61 21.76 16.47
C ALA A 190 -7.14 21.79 15.99
N PHE A 191 -6.47 20.63 15.87
CA PHE A 191 -5.09 20.50 15.38
C PHE A 191 -4.98 20.01 13.93
N ILE A 192 -6.12 19.70 13.29
CA ILE A 192 -6.19 19.18 11.92
C ILE A 192 -6.51 20.32 10.96
N GLU A 193 -5.73 20.44 9.89
CA GLU A 193 -5.98 21.37 8.79
C GLU A 193 -7.34 21.08 8.16
N GLY A 194 -8.19 22.10 8.01
CA GLY A 194 -9.58 21.91 7.55
C GLY A 194 -10.56 21.35 8.60
N GLY A 195 -10.09 21.02 9.80
CA GLY A 195 -10.92 20.55 10.93
C GLY A 195 -11.60 19.22 10.65
N ILE A 196 -12.91 19.24 10.38
CA ILE A 196 -13.73 18.05 10.13
C ILE A 196 -13.50 17.50 8.71
N ALA A 197 -13.13 18.36 7.76
CA ALA A 197 -12.90 17.95 6.38
C ALA A 197 -11.63 17.10 6.28
N ARG A 198 -11.75 15.90 5.72
CA ARG A 198 -10.64 14.96 5.55
C ARG A 198 -10.60 14.47 4.12
N THR A 199 -9.41 14.14 3.63
CA THR A 199 -9.31 13.43 2.37
C THR A 199 -9.72 12.00 2.58
N GLN A 200 -10.72 11.54 1.82
CA GLN A 200 -11.23 10.18 1.87
C GLN A 200 -11.20 9.59 0.47
N VAL A 201 -10.62 8.41 0.34
CA VAL A 201 -10.54 7.64 -0.91
C VAL A 201 -10.94 6.21 -0.60
N ASP A 202 -11.68 5.56 -1.49
CA ASP A 202 -11.99 4.13 -1.35
C ASP A 202 -10.67 3.33 -1.34
N ALA A 203 -10.41 2.59 -0.27
CA ALA A 203 -9.19 1.82 -0.08
C ALA A 203 -9.09 0.62 -1.03
N HIS A 204 -10.21 0.25 -1.65
CA HIS A 204 -10.35 -0.83 -2.62
C HIS A 204 -10.16 -0.34 -4.05
N ASP A 205 -10.39 0.95 -4.31
CA ASP A 205 -10.20 1.55 -5.63
C ASP A 205 -8.74 2.00 -5.82
N MET A 206 -7.91 1.07 -6.30
CA MET A 206 -6.50 1.36 -6.56
C MET A 206 -6.28 2.43 -7.65
N VAL A 207 -7.26 2.71 -8.52
CA VAL A 207 -7.16 3.81 -9.49
C VAL A 207 -7.32 5.14 -8.78
N ALA A 208 -8.36 5.26 -7.96
CA ALA A 208 -8.59 6.46 -7.18
C ALA A 208 -7.42 6.72 -6.21
N LEU A 209 -6.93 5.69 -5.53
CA LEU A 209 -5.72 5.79 -4.69
C LEU A 209 -4.48 6.16 -5.51
N GLY A 210 -4.27 5.54 -6.67
CA GLY A 210 -3.16 5.88 -7.56
C GLY A 210 -3.17 7.37 -7.91
N ARG A 211 -4.33 7.89 -8.35
CA ARG A 211 -4.50 9.33 -8.65
C ARG A 211 -4.25 10.21 -7.43
N HIS A 212 -4.73 9.80 -6.27
CA HIS A 212 -4.49 10.51 -5.01
C HIS A 212 -2.98 10.62 -4.71
N PHE A 213 -2.21 9.57 -4.98
CA PHE A 213 -0.74 9.58 -4.87
C PHE A 213 -0.01 10.18 -6.07
N GLY A 214 -0.72 10.80 -7.03
CA GLY A 214 -0.12 11.40 -8.23
C GLY A 214 0.35 10.39 -9.28
N LEU A 215 -0.12 9.15 -9.21
CA LEU A 215 0.16 8.09 -10.18
C LEU A 215 -0.98 7.94 -11.18
N ASP A 216 -0.62 7.68 -12.44
CA ASP A 216 -1.58 7.34 -13.49
C ASP A 216 -1.52 5.84 -13.80
N LEU A 217 -2.49 5.09 -13.28
CA LEU A 217 -2.65 3.67 -13.58
C LEU A 217 -3.39 3.40 -14.91
N GLY A 218 -3.98 4.42 -15.55
CA GLY A 218 -4.80 4.25 -16.74
C GLY A 218 -6.04 3.38 -16.52
N LYS A 219 -6.48 2.66 -17.57
CA LYS A 219 -7.55 1.65 -17.48
C LYS A 219 -6.98 0.35 -16.92
N THR A 220 -7.45 -0.04 -15.75
CA THR A 220 -6.83 -1.06 -14.91
C THR A 220 -7.01 -2.51 -15.35
N SER A 221 -8.03 -2.81 -16.15
CA SER A 221 -8.26 -4.17 -16.68
C SER A 221 -7.15 -4.68 -17.59
N HIS A 222 -6.18 -3.80 -17.89
CA HIS A 222 -5.07 -4.01 -18.80
C HIS A 222 -3.79 -4.40 -18.05
N LEU A 223 -3.70 -4.05 -16.76
CA LEU A 223 -2.49 -4.13 -15.96
C LEU A 223 -2.05 -5.56 -15.64
N GLY A 224 -2.95 -6.41 -15.14
CA GLY A 224 -2.64 -7.81 -14.87
C GLY A 224 -2.18 -8.58 -16.11
N LYS A 225 -2.83 -8.34 -17.26
CA LYS A 225 -2.46 -8.97 -18.54
C LYS A 225 -1.09 -8.48 -19.04
N VAL A 226 -0.85 -7.17 -19.03
CA VAL A 226 0.42 -6.57 -19.46
C VAL A 226 1.57 -6.99 -18.54
N SER A 227 1.36 -6.94 -17.22
CA SER A 227 2.36 -7.36 -16.23
C SER A 227 2.76 -8.83 -16.39
N ASN A 228 1.79 -9.73 -16.57
CA ASN A 228 2.07 -11.14 -16.84
C ASN A 228 2.84 -11.35 -18.16
N ARG A 229 2.43 -10.67 -19.24
CA ARG A 229 3.12 -10.74 -20.54
C ARG A 229 4.58 -10.28 -20.44
N LEU A 230 4.83 -9.13 -19.83
CA LEU A 230 6.18 -8.60 -19.66
C LEU A 230 7.03 -9.46 -18.72
N ARG A 231 6.45 -10.03 -17.65
CA ARG A 231 7.12 -10.96 -16.74
C ARG A 231 7.54 -12.23 -17.47
N PHE A 232 6.65 -12.82 -18.27
CA PHE A 232 6.98 -14.03 -19.04
C PHE A 232 8.01 -13.74 -20.13
N PHE A 233 7.90 -12.59 -20.82
CA PHE A 233 8.94 -12.14 -21.74
C PHE A 233 10.30 -12.06 -21.04
N TYR A 234 10.39 -11.36 -19.90
CA TYR A 234 11.63 -11.22 -19.14
C TYR A 234 12.21 -12.57 -18.72
N ARG A 235 11.37 -13.50 -18.27
CA ARG A 235 11.78 -14.85 -17.88
C ARG A 235 12.29 -15.65 -19.08
N ASP A 236 11.51 -15.71 -20.15
CA ASP A 236 11.77 -16.60 -21.29
C ASP A 236 12.96 -16.11 -22.11
N THR A 237 13.10 -14.79 -22.27
CA THR A 237 14.29 -14.18 -22.90
C THR A 237 15.57 -14.48 -22.14
N ARG A 238 15.55 -14.44 -20.81
CA ARG A 238 16.73 -14.80 -19.98
C ARG A 238 17.07 -16.28 -20.06
N LYS A 239 16.07 -17.16 -20.23
CA LYS A 239 16.30 -18.60 -20.44
C LYS A 239 16.91 -18.89 -21.82
N MET A 240 16.47 -18.20 -22.87
CA MET A 240 16.90 -18.45 -24.25
C MET A 240 18.22 -17.76 -24.62
N ALA A 241 18.54 -16.64 -23.98
CA ALA A 241 19.81 -15.93 -24.16
C ALA A 241 20.55 -15.79 -22.81
N PRO A 242 21.02 -16.90 -22.21
CA PRO A 242 21.70 -16.87 -20.91
C PRO A 242 23.10 -16.25 -20.98
N PHE A 243 23.67 -16.10 -22.19
CA PHE A 243 25.04 -15.64 -22.39
C PHE A 243 25.16 -14.12 -22.48
N THR A 244 26.18 -13.60 -21.79
CA THR A 244 26.54 -12.18 -21.73
C THR A 244 27.48 -11.85 -22.90
N PRO A 245 27.32 -10.70 -23.58
CA PRO A 245 26.43 -9.58 -23.25
C PRO A 245 25.06 -9.63 -23.93
N ARG A 246 24.01 -9.39 -23.12
CA ARG A 246 22.63 -9.24 -23.59
C ARG A 246 22.51 -8.03 -24.54
N HIS A 247 21.79 -8.22 -25.64
CA HIS A 247 21.57 -7.18 -26.65
C HIS A 247 21.00 -5.89 -26.03
N PRO A 248 21.50 -4.68 -26.37
CA PRO A 248 21.06 -3.42 -25.76
C PRO A 248 19.55 -3.14 -25.87
N ILE A 249 18.91 -3.51 -26.97
CA ILE A 249 17.45 -3.31 -27.13
C ILE A 249 16.66 -4.27 -26.22
N LEU A 250 17.10 -5.52 -26.06
CA LEU A 250 16.44 -6.44 -25.13
C LEU A 250 16.55 -5.94 -23.69
N LYS A 251 17.67 -5.30 -23.31
CA LYS A 251 17.79 -4.62 -22.01
C LYS A 251 16.79 -3.47 -21.86
N LYS A 252 16.52 -2.71 -22.92
CA LYS A 252 15.50 -1.65 -22.90
C LYS A 252 14.09 -2.25 -22.75
N MET A 253 13.79 -3.37 -23.40
CA MET A 253 12.52 -4.08 -23.22
C MET A 253 12.36 -4.64 -21.80
N ASP A 254 13.43 -5.15 -21.19
CA ASP A 254 13.42 -5.56 -19.78
C ASP A 254 13.14 -4.37 -18.86
N ALA A 255 13.72 -3.22 -19.17
CA ALA A 255 13.55 -2.01 -18.37
C ALA A 255 12.08 -1.57 -18.33
N CYS A 256 11.31 -1.79 -19.40
CA CYS A 256 9.86 -1.54 -19.39
C CYS A 256 9.14 -2.35 -18.30
N PHE A 257 9.51 -3.62 -18.08
CA PHE A 257 8.94 -4.40 -16.98
C PHE A 257 9.26 -3.79 -15.62
N ASN A 258 10.52 -3.38 -15.40
CA ASN A 258 10.92 -2.74 -14.14
C ASN A 258 10.22 -1.39 -13.92
N GLN A 259 10.08 -0.58 -14.98
CA GLN A 259 9.38 0.71 -14.93
C GLN A 259 7.89 0.55 -14.61
N LEU A 260 7.23 -0.46 -15.21
CA LEU A 260 5.86 -0.83 -14.88
C LEU A 260 5.73 -1.28 -13.41
N TRP A 261 6.69 -2.08 -12.94
CA TRP A 261 6.70 -2.63 -11.59
C TRP A 261 6.90 -1.57 -10.52
N ASN A 262 7.78 -0.60 -10.78
CA ASN A 262 8.10 0.50 -9.87
C ASN A 262 7.11 1.66 -9.92
N LEU A 263 6.18 1.63 -10.90
CA LEU A 263 5.27 2.73 -11.24
C LEU A 263 6.02 4.03 -11.61
N ASP A 264 7.17 3.90 -12.29
CA ASP A 264 7.98 5.04 -12.75
C ASP A 264 7.31 5.76 -13.93
N ILE A 265 6.50 5.02 -14.71
CA ILE A 265 5.68 5.52 -15.81
C ILE A 265 4.32 4.84 -15.76
N SER A 266 3.34 5.42 -16.46
CA SER A 266 2.02 4.78 -16.55
C SER A 266 2.12 3.41 -17.24
N PRO A 267 1.25 2.47 -16.89
CA PRO A 267 1.24 1.14 -17.49
C PRO A 267 1.12 1.15 -19.02
N GLN A 268 0.29 2.08 -19.52
CA GLN A 268 0.10 2.32 -20.94
C GLN A 268 1.40 2.77 -21.62
N LYS A 269 2.10 3.74 -21.03
CA LYS A 269 3.38 4.24 -21.56
C LYS A 269 4.46 3.16 -21.54
N SER A 270 4.47 2.31 -20.51
CA SER A 270 5.37 1.16 -20.46
C SER A 270 5.09 0.14 -21.57
N LEU A 271 3.81 -0.12 -21.86
CA LEU A 271 3.41 -1.01 -22.95
C LEU A 271 3.81 -0.44 -24.31
N GLU A 272 3.57 0.85 -24.55
CA GLU A 272 3.96 1.55 -25.78
C GLU A 272 5.48 1.50 -26.01
N GLN A 273 6.27 1.76 -24.97
CA GLN A 273 7.73 1.63 -25.06
C GLN A 273 8.17 0.21 -25.38
N PHE A 274 7.57 -0.79 -24.73
CA PHE A 274 7.86 -2.20 -25.01
C PHE A 274 7.58 -2.56 -26.47
N ILE A 275 6.43 -2.13 -27.01
CA ILE A 275 6.05 -2.33 -28.41
C ILE A 275 7.08 -1.69 -29.34
N ASN A 276 7.39 -0.40 -29.12
CA ASN A 276 8.34 0.33 -29.96
C ASN A 276 9.74 -0.32 -29.97
N TYR A 277 10.22 -0.76 -28.82
CA TYR A 277 11.52 -1.45 -28.73
C TYR A 277 11.50 -2.82 -29.41
N GLY A 278 10.42 -3.59 -29.25
CA GLY A 278 10.31 -4.89 -29.92
C GLY A 278 10.21 -4.76 -31.43
N GLU A 279 9.44 -3.80 -31.95
CA GLU A 279 9.38 -3.52 -33.40
C GLU A 279 10.75 -3.11 -33.96
N SER A 280 11.46 -2.24 -33.24
CA SER A 280 12.83 -1.86 -33.58
C SER A 280 13.79 -3.06 -33.52
N TYR A 281 13.56 -4.03 -32.63
CA TYR A 281 14.37 -5.24 -32.55
C TYR A 281 14.15 -6.11 -33.79
N ILE A 282 12.89 -6.40 -34.14
CA ILE A 282 12.53 -7.22 -35.31
C ILE A 282 13.03 -6.60 -36.62
N ALA A 283 12.91 -5.28 -36.78
CA ALA A 283 13.30 -4.59 -38.01
C ALA A 283 14.82 -4.58 -38.24
N ASN A 284 15.63 -4.41 -37.18
CA ASN A 284 17.06 -4.10 -37.33
C ASN A 284 18.00 -5.27 -37.07
N HIS A 285 17.51 -6.39 -36.53
CA HIS A 285 18.38 -7.50 -36.07
C HIS A 285 18.24 -8.73 -36.95
N LEU A 286 18.30 -8.56 -38.28
CA LEU A 286 18.08 -9.62 -39.28
C LEU A 286 19.01 -10.84 -39.11
N ASN A 287 20.14 -10.71 -38.43
CA ASN A 287 21.10 -11.80 -38.21
C ASN A 287 20.95 -12.52 -36.85
N ASP A 288 20.06 -12.06 -35.97
CA ASP A 288 19.86 -12.69 -34.66
C ASP A 288 19.15 -14.06 -34.78
N PRO A 289 19.35 -14.97 -33.80
CA PRO A 289 18.72 -16.28 -33.79
C PRO A 289 17.20 -16.20 -34.02
N VAL A 290 16.70 -17.01 -34.97
CA VAL A 290 15.27 -17.06 -35.33
C VAL A 290 14.39 -17.32 -34.10
N SER A 291 14.87 -18.13 -33.16
CA SER A 291 14.18 -18.40 -31.88
C SER A 291 13.94 -17.13 -31.05
N ILE A 292 14.91 -16.22 -30.97
CA ILE A 292 14.78 -14.98 -30.21
C ILE A 292 13.80 -14.03 -30.90
N LYS A 293 13.86 -13.93 -32.23
CA LYS A 293 12.90 -13.13 -33.00
C LYS A 293 11.48 -13.63 -32.88
N ASN A 294 11.26 -14.93 -33.01
CA ASN A 294 9.93 -15.53 -32.88
C ASN A 294 9.36 -15.28 -31.48
N MET A 295 10.19 -15.34 -30.44
CA MET A 295 9.79 -15.00 -29.09
C MET A 295 9.44 -13.50 -28.96
N VAL A 296 10.29 -12.59 -29.44
CA VAL A 296 9.98 -11.14 -29.40
C VAL A 296 8.68 -10.85 -30.17
N GLN A 297 8.51 -11.44 -31.35
CA GLN A 297 7.30 -11.30 -32.16
C GLN A 297 6.06 -11.83 -31.42
N HIS A 298 6.15 -13.01 -30.79
CA HIS A 298 5.06 -13.56 -30.00
C HIS A 298 4.59 -12.59 -28.91
N TYR A 299 5.54 -12.02 -28.14
CA TYR A 299 5.20 -11.06 -27.08
C TYR A 299 4.73 -9.71 -27.60
N LEU A 300 5.18 -9.27 -28.79
CA LEU A 300 4.63 -8.11 -29.48
C LEU A 300 3.19 -8.32 -29.92
N ASP A 301 2.90 -9.47 -30.53
CA ASP A 301 1.55 -9.82 -30.98
C ASP A 301 0.60 -9.88 -29.78
N GLU A 302 1.05 -10.49 -28.67
CA GLU A 302 0.33 -10.44 -27.41
C GLU A 302 0.11 -9.00 -26.92
N ALA A 303 1.16 -8.17 -26.88
CA ALA A 303 1.08 -6.78 -26.43
C ALA A 303 0.12 -5.92 -27.26
N LYS A 304 -0.01 -6.21 -28.56
CA LYS A 304 -0.87 -5.49 -29.52
C LYS A 304 -2.32 -5.93 -29.53
N LYS A 305 -2.65 -7.11 -28.99
CA LYS A 305 -4.04 -7.58 -28.94
C LYS A 305 -4.92 -6.53 -28.27
N PRO A 306 -6.06 -6.13 -28.88
CA PRO A 306 -7.00 -5.22 -28.24
C PRO A 306 -7.41 -5.82 -26.89
N ILE A 307 -7.42 -4.97 -25.87
CA ILE A 307 -7.69 -5.35 -24.49
C ILE A 307 -9.13 -5.04 -24.14
#